data_AF-A0A0B2JKL7-F1
#
_entry.id   AF-A0A0B2JKL7-F1
#
_cell.length_a   1.000
_cell.length_b   1.000
_cell.length_c   1.000
_cell.angle_alpha   90.00
_cell.angle_beta   90.00
_cell.angle_gamma   90.00
#
_symmetry.space_group_name_H-M   'P 1'
#
loop_
_entity.id
_entity.type
_entity.pdbx_description
1 polymer ?
#
loop_
_entity_poly.entity_id
_entity_poly.type
_entity_poly.pdbx_seq_one_letter_code
_entity_poly.pdbx_strand_id
1 'polypeptide(L)' 'MYWQKRFDRENPDAELEAKIKAIRQSDKDFGYRRIYGKLRQEGFLVNHKKVQRLVQKLGLQVKSFAHKSRKYNSYKGT' A
#
# COMPACT_ATOMS: atom_id res chain seq x y z
N MET A 1 16.28 -12.52 -28.02
CA MET A 1 15.67 -13.65 -27.25
C MET A 1 14.24 -13.26 -26.85
N TYR A 2 13.26 -14.18 -26.80
CA TYR A 2 11.82 -13.83 -26.64
C TYR A 2 11.48 -13.06 -25.34
N TRP A 3 12.33 -13.14 -24.31
CA TRP A 3 12.15 -12.46 -23.04
C TRP A 3 12.64 -10.99 -23.05
N GLN A 4 13.59 -10.63 -23.92
CA GLN A 4 14.06 -9.24 -24.07
C GLN A 4 12.96 -8.31 -24.62
N LYS A 5 12.09 -8.82 -25.52
CA LYS A 5 10.92 -8.09 -26.04
C LYS A 5 9.84 -7.80 -24.99
N ARG A 6 10.00 -8.24 -23.72
CA ARG A 6 9.04 -7.96 -22.64
C ARG A 6 9.36 -6.68 -21.87
N PHE A 7 10.56 -6.11 -22.03
CA PHE A 7 10.93 -4.85 -21.38
C PHE A 7 10.17 -3.65 -21.96
N ASP A 8 9.85 -3.69 -23.25
CA ASP A 8 9.15 -2.60 -23.96
C ASP A 8 7.62 -2.62 -23.73
N ARG A 9 7.12 -3.47 -22.82
CA ARG A 9 5.68 -3.54 -22.55
C ARG A 9 5.28 -2.43 -21.59
N GLU A 10 4.19 -1.75 -21.93
CA GLU A 10 3.56 -0.78 -21.05
C GLU A 10 3.12 -1.43 -19.74
N ASN A 11 3.14 -0.66 -18.66
CA ASN A 11 2.74 -1.14 -17.34
C ASN A 11 1.20 -1.31 -17.28
N PRO A 12 0.67 -2.55 -17.25
CA PRO A 12 -0.78 -2.77 -17.21
C PRO A 12 -1.41 -2.32 -15.89
N ASP A 13 -0.59 -2.08 -14.86
CA ASP A 13 -1.05 -1.66 -13.54
C ASP A 13 -0.99 -0.13 -13.35
N ALA A 14 -0.65 0.64 -14.39
CA ALA A 14 -0.45 2.09 -14.30
C ALA A 14 -1.67 2.84 -13.74
N GLU A 15 -2.88 2.49 -14.19
CA GLU A 15 -4.13 3.08 -13.70
C GLU A 15 -4.35 2.80 -12.20
N LEU A 16 -4.11 1.55 -11.79
CA LEU A 16 -4.25 1.12 -10.40
C LEU A 16 -3.20 1.80 -9.51
N GLU A 17 -1.96 1.94 -9.99
CA GLU A 17 -0.91 2.67 -9.29
C GLU A 17 -1.27 4.16 -9.10
N ALA A 18 -1.85 4.81 -10.11
CA ALA A 18 -2.32 6.19 -10.01
C ALA A 18 -3.43 6.35 -8.98
N LYS A 19 -4.42 5.46 -8.97
CA LYS A 19 -5.49 5.44 -7.95
C LYS A 19 -4.97 5.20 -6.54
N ILE A 20 -4.04 4.25 -6.37
CA ILE A 20 -3.40 4.00 -5.06
C ILE A 20 -2.69 5.26 -4.56
N LYS A 21 -1.96 5.97 -5.44
CA LYS A 21 -1.32 7.24 -5.09
C LYS A 21 -2.34 8.32 -4.72
N ALA A 22 -3.44 8.43 -5.46
CA ALA A 22 -4.51 9.40 -5.15
C ALA A 22 -5.15 9.15 -3.78
N ILE A 23 -5.49 7.90 -3.45
CA ILE A 23 -6.03 7.52 -2.13
C ILE A 23 -5.02 7.80 -1.03
N ARG A 24 -3.73 7.58 -1.29
CA ARG A 24 -2.66 7.85 -0.32
C ARG A 24 -2.42 9.34 -0.10
N GLN A 25 -2.65 10.16 -1.12
CA GLN A 25 -2.53 11.62 -1.05
C GLN A 25 -3.65 12.23 -0.21
N SER A 26 -4.88 11.70 -0.31
CA SER A 26 -5.99 12.12 0.54
C SER A 26 -5.84 11.61 1.98
N ASP A 27 -5.43 10.35 2.15
CA ASP A 27 -5.30 9.70 3.46
C ASP A 27 -3.85 9.20 3.72
N LYS A 28 -3.00 10.06 4.27
CA LYS A 28 -1.56 9.80 4.52
C LYS A 28 -1.27 8.60 5.43
N ASP A 29 -2.23 8.10 6.21
CA ASP A 29 -2.02 6.96 7.13
C ASP A 29 -2.62 5.64 6.64
N PHE A 30 -3.18 5.61 5.43
CA PHE A 30 -3.80 4.39 4.90
C PHE A 30 -2.78 3.36 4.45
N GLY A 31 -2.70 2.24 5.18
CA GLY A 31 -2.00 1.05 4.71
C GLY A 31 -2.78 0.29 3.63
N TYR A 32 -2.14 -0.73 3.03
CA TYR A 32 -2.71 -1.48 1.90
C TYR A 32 -4.11 -2.05 2.15
N ARG A 33 -4.44 -2.43 3.38
CA ARG A 33 -5.77 -2.95 3.75
C ARG A 33 -6.87 -1.88 3.61
N ARG A 34 -6.59 -0.65 4.05
CA ARG A 34 -7.54 0.48 3.94
C ARG A 34 -7.65 0.95 2.50
N ILE A 35 -6.52 1.00 1.78
CA ILE A 35 -6.49 1.30 0.34
C ILE A 35 -7.33 0.28 -0.43
N TYR A 36 -7.17 -1.02 -0.15
CA TYR A 36 -8.00 -2.08 -0.75
C TYR A 36 -9.50 -1.88 -0.48
N GLY A 37 -9.88 -1.48 0.75
CA GLY A 37 -11.27 -1.16 1.09
C GLY A 37 -11.84 -0.01 0.26
N LYS A 38 -11.10 1.09 0.13
CA LYS A 38 -11.47 2.24 -0.73
C LYS A 38 -11.61 1.84 -2.20
N LEU A 39 -10.66 1.08 -2.72
CA LEU A 39 -10.72 0.57 -4.10
C LEU A 39 -11.97 -0.29 -4.33
N ARG A 40 -12.34 -1.13 -3.36
CA ARG A 40 -13.57 -1.94 -3.43
C ARG A 40 -14.83 -1.09 -3.36
N GLN A 41 -14.83 -0.03 -2.55
CA GLN A 41 -15.94 0.93 -2.47
C GLN A 41 -16.12 1.69 -3.79
N GLU A 42 -15.02 2.00 -4.48
CA GLU A 42 -15.00 2.59 -5.83
C GLU A 42 -15.34 1.59 -6.95
N GLY A 43 -15.56 0.30 -6.64
CA GLY A 43 -15.96 -0.73 -7.60
C GLY A 43 -14.81 -1.52 -8.25
N PHE A 44 -13.57 -1.32 -7.83
CA PHE A 44 -12.43 -2.08 -8.37
C PHE A 44 -12.39 -3.52 -7.85
N LEU A 45 -12.54 -4.48 -8.75
CA LEU A 45 -12.43 -5.93 -8.47
C LEU A 45 -10.96 -6.40 -8.49
N VAL A 46 -10.15 -5.88 -7.58
CA VAL A 46 -8.73 -6.24 -7.45
C VAL A 46 -8.49 -7.10 -6.22
N ASN A 47 -7.55 -8.05 -6.28
CA ASN A 47 -7.18 -8.83 -5.09
C ASN A 47 -6.32 -7.99 -4.13
N HIS A 48 -6.57 -8.09 -2.82
CA HIS A 48 -5.77 -7.42 -1.79
C HIS A 48 -4.25 -7.73 -1.89
N LYS A 49 -3.87 -8.93 -2.35
CA LYS A 49 -2.45 -9.29 -2.58
C LYS A 49 -1.79 -8.42 -3.66
N LYS A 50 -2.54 -8.08 -4.72
CA LYS A 50 -2.07 -7.21 -5.81
C LYS A 50 -1.86 -5.79 -5.29
N VAL A 51 -2.84 -5.27 -4.55
CA VAL A 51 -2.74 -3.95 -3.90
C VAL A 51 -1.54 -3.90 -2.95
N GLN A 52 -1.32 -4.94 -2.13
CA GLN A 52 -0.17 -5.02 -1.24
C GLN A 52 1.16 -4.96 -1.99
N ARG A 53 1.30 -5.75 -3.07
CA ARG A 53 2.51 -5.74 -3.91
C ARG A 53 2.78 -4.37 -4.53
N LEU A 54 1.75 -3.70 -5.06
CA LEU A 54 1.89 -2.37 -5.65
C LEU A 54 2.24 -1.31 -4.61
N VAL A 55 1.62 -1.34 -3.42
CA VAL A 55 1.96 -0.45 -2.31
C VAL A 55 3.43 -0.63 -1.89
N GLN A 56 3.94 -1.86 -1.86
CA GLN A 56 5.35 -2.14 -1.59
C GLN A 56 6.27 -1.64 -2.71
N LYS A 57 5.94 -1.92 -3.98
CA LYS A 57 6.67 -1.44 -5.17
C LYS A 57 6.79 0.08 -5.19
N LEU A 58 5.72 0.79 -4.80
CA LEU A 58 5.68 2.25 -4.73
C LEU A 58 6.33 2.83 -3.46
N GLY A 59 6.78 2.01 -2.52
CA GLY A 59 7.38 2.47 -1.26
C GLY A 59 6.38 3.11 -0.28
N LEU A 60 5.07 2.93 -0.48
CA LEU A 60 4.01 3.56 0.31
C LEU A 60 3.62 2.76 1.56
N GLN A 61 4.49 1.84 2.00
CA GLN A 61 4.21 0.98 3.14
C GLN A 61 4.24 1.79 4.45
N VAL A 62 3.14 1.72 5.22
CA VAL A 62 3.04 2.39 6.52
C VAL A 62 4.00 1.72 7.52
N LYS A 63 5.02 2.46 7.96
CA LYS A 63 5.99 2.01 8.98
C LYS A 63 5.75 2.61 10.36
N SER A 64 4.84 3.57 10.48
CA SER A 64 4.62 4.41 11.67
C SER A 64 4.33 3.60 12.95
N PHE A 65 3.67 2.44 12.83
CA PHE A 65 3.27 1.59 13.95
C PHE A 65 4.08 0.29 14.06
N ALA A 66 5.14 0.12 13.25
CA ALA A 66 5.92 -1.12 13.22
C ALA A 66 6.82 -1.27 14.45
N HIS A 67 7.31 -0.16 15.01
CA HIS A 67 8.15 -0.17 16.20
C HIS A 67 7.29 -0.01 17.46
N LYS A 68 7.12 -1.10 18.21
CA LYS A 68 6.62 -1.05 19.59
C LYS A 68 7.72 -0.47 20.50
N SER A 69 7.92 0.84 20.49
CA SER A 69 8.70 1.52 21.54
C SER A 69 7.77 2.05 22.63
N ARG A 70 6.75 1.28 23.03
CA ARG A 70 5.99 1.57 24.25
C ARG A 70 6.60 0.70 25.33
N LYS A 71 7.66 1.19 25.99
CA LYS A 71 8.14 0.58 27.23
C LYS A 71 6.98 0.64 28.22
N TYR A 72 6.40 -0.52 28.53
CA TYR A 72 5.38 -0.62 29.55
C TYR A 72 5.99 -0.18 30.89
N ASN A 73 5.37 0.81 31.53
CA ASN A 73 5.77 1.27 32.85
C ASN A 73 4.59 1.05 33.80
N SER A 74 4.66 -0.02 34.60
CA SER A 74 3.66 -0.36 35.62
C SER A 74 3.82 0.47 36.90
N TYR A 75 4.94 1.16 37.06
CA TYR A 75 5.24 1.94 38.24
C TYR A 75 4.40 3.22 38.23
N LYS A 76 3.45 3.32 39.16
CA LYS A 76 2.60 4.51 39.33
C LYS A 76 3.31 5.67 40.04
N GLY A 77 4.52 5.45 40.57
CA GLY A 77 5.16 6.36 41.53
C GLY A 77 4.65 6.16 42.95
N THR A 78 5.53 6.41 43.93
CA THR A 78 5.26 6.60 45.37
C THR A 78 4.41 7.83 45.64
#